data_AF-A0A356U0T7-F1
#
_entry.id   AF-A0A356U0T7-F1
#
_cell.length_a   1.000
_cell.length_b   1.000
_cell.length_c   1.000
_cell.angle_alpha   90.00
_cell.angle_beta   90.00
_cell.angle_gamma   90.00
#
_symmetry.space_group_name_H-M   'P 1'
#
loop_
_entity.id
_entity.type
_entity.pdbx_description
1 polymer ?
#
loop_
_entity_poly.entity_id
_entity_poly.type
_entity_poly.pdbx_seq_one_letter_code
_entity_poly.pdbx_strand_id
1 'polypeptide(L)'
;MSTPKKVVGQLSLAGLMMALLGCGGASQEQEVTLESTDARLSYGIGLRMGQRMSADGMQVDVAAYAAGLEDAMTGAEAKLSDE
;
A
#
# COMPACT_ATOMS: atom_id res chain seq x y z
N MET A 1 0.96 52.78 -34.33
CA MET A 1 0.59 51.83 -35.40
C MET A 1 1.29 50.50 -35.13
N SER A 2 0.50 49.46 -34.90
CA SER A 2 0.80 48.01 -34.85
C SER A 2 1.82 47.44 -33.85
N THR A 3 1.31 46.67 -32.88
CA THR A 3 1.93 45.43 -32.36
C THR A 3 1.58 44.26 -33.32
N PRO A 4 1.89 42.96 -33.07
CA PRO A 4 2.77 42.27 -32.10
C PRO A 4 3.70 41.21 -32.77
N LYS A 5 4.72 40.66 -32.08
CA LYS A 5 5.12 39.22 -32.21
C LYS A 5 6.30 38.81 -31.30
N LYS A 6 6.06 37.69 -30.61
CA LYS A 6 7.00 36.71 -30.04
C LYS A 6 7.58 36.99 -28.64
N VAL A 7 6.73 36.69 -27.67
CA VAL A 7 7.09 36.02 -26.41
C VAL A 7 7.85 34.73 -26.75
N VAL A 8 9.15 34.69 -26.48
CA VAL A 8 9.86 33.43 -26.14
C VAL A 8 10.73 33.79 -24.96
N GLY A 9 10.11 33.61 -23.79
CA GLY A 9 10.74 33.77 -22.49
C GLY A 9 11.85 32.74 -22.32
N GLN A 10 12.89 33.22 -21.64
CA GLN A 10 14.02 32.48 -21.13
C GLN A 10 13.53 31.23 -20.38
N LEU A 11 13.80 30.05 -20.93
CA LEU A 11 13.59 28.78 -20.24
C LEU A 11 14.92 28.39 -19.59
N SER A 12 15.12 28.90 -18.36
CA SER A 12 16.22 28.50 -17.48
C SER A 12 16.19 26.99 -17.25
N LEU A 13 17.34 26.36 -17.42
CA LEU A 13 17.65 24.94 -17.24
C LEU A 13 17.64 24.50 -15.74
N ALA A 14 16.68 24.97 -14.96
CA ALA A 14 16.56 24.69 -13.52
C ALA A 14 15.30 23.85 -13.22
N GLY A 15 15.13 22.75 -13.94
CA GLY A 15 13.92 21.91 -13.88
C GLY A 15 14.14 20.44 -13.54
N LEU A 16 15.30 20.05 -12.97
CA LEU A 16 15.59 18.62 -12.66
C LEU A 16 15.57 18.28 -11.16
N MET A 17 14.97 19.11 -10.31
CA MET A 17 14.91 18.88 -8.85
C MET A 17 13.48 18.68 -8.33
N MET A 18 12.60 18.06 -9.13
CA MET A 18 11.24 17.70 -8.69
C MET A 18 10.90 16.24 -8.99
N ALA A 19 11.75 15.32 -8.50
CA ALA A 19 11.48 13.87 -8.61
C ALA A 19 11.85 13.08 -7.33
N LEU A 20 11.96 13.74 -6.18
CA LEU A 20 12.23 13.08 -4.88
C LEU A 20 11.03 13.09 -3.92
N LEU A 21 9.82 13.34 -4.42
CA LEU A 21 8.56 13.01 -3.72
C LEU A 21 8.09 11.58 -4.09
N GLY A 22 9.04 10.66 -4.23
CA GLY A 22 8.76 9.23 -4.24
C GLY A 22 8.35 8.84 -2.82
N CYS A 23 7.04 8.83 -2.57
CA CYS A 23 6.40 8.23 -1.42
C CYS A 23 6.59 6.70 -1.49
N GLY A 24 7.84 6.25 -1.40
CA GLY A 24 8.16 4.85 -1.10
C GLY A 24 7.95 4.71 0.39
N GLY A 25 6.71 4.45 0.78
CA GLY A 25 6.31 4.24 2.16
C GLY A 25 7.33 3.33 2.83
N ALA A 26 8.01 3.88 3.84
CA ALA A 26 8.67 3.04 4.82
C ALA A 26 7.59 2.07 5.28
N SER A 27 7.73 0.79 4.90
CA SER A 27 6.97 -0.29 5.50
C SER A 27 7.24 -0.18 6.99
N GLN A 28 6.34 0.49 7.72
CA GLN A 28 6.29 0.37 9.14
C GLN A 28 5.85 -1.07 9.35
N GLU A 29 6.83 -1.96 9.51
CA GLU A 29 6.59 -3.27 10.08
C GLU A 29 6.00 -3.01 11.46
N GLN A 30 4.68 -2.92 11.52
CA GLN A 30 3.94 -2.73 12.75
C GLN A 30 4.20 -3.99 13.57
N GLU A 31 5.09 -3.89 14.54
CA GLU A 31 5.43 -4.99 15.42
C GLU A 31 4.14 -5.45 16.13
N VAL A 32 3.73 -6.70 15.85
CA VAL A 32 2.50 -7.26 16.43
C VAL A 32 2.78 -7.66 17.86
N THR A 33 2.39 -6.81 18.81
CA THR A 33 2.53 -7.09 20.25
C THR A 33 1.36 -7.94 20.75
N LEU A 34 1.64 -9.06 21.42
CA LEU A 34 0.64 -10.04 21.89
C LEU A 34 0.23 -9.82 23.36
N GLU A 35 0.16 -8.56 23.79
CA GLU A 35 -0.07 -8.19 25.18
C GLU A 35 -1.51 -8.43 25.64
N SER A 36 -2.50 -8.21 24.76
CA SER A 36 -3.92 -8.41 25.07
C SER A 36 -4.41 -9.82 24.72
N THR A 37 -5.48 -10.26 25.38
CA THR A 37 -6.14 -11.54 25.06
C THR A 37 -6.68 -11.53 23.63
N ASP A 38 -7.26 -10.42 23.19
CA ASP A 38 -7.80 -10.28 21.83
C ASP A 38 -6.69 -10.34 20.78
N ALA A 39 -5.52 -9.75 21.05
CA ALA A 39 -4.36 -9.83 20.16
C ALA A 39 -3.86 -11.27 20.03
N ARG A 40 -3.72 -12.00 21.14
CA ARG A 40 -3.34 -13.42 21.14
C ARG A 40 -4.35 -14.30 20.41
N LEU A 41 -5.64 -14.06 20.64
CA LEU A 41 -6.71 -14.80 19.98
C LEU A 41 -6.66 -14.59 18.46
N SER A 42 -6.59 -13.33 18.03
CA SER A 42 -6.55 -12.95 16.61
C SER A 42 -5.31 -13.54 15.91
N TYR A 43 -4.14 -13.42 16.55
CA TYR A 43 -2.90 -14.03 16.06
C TYR A 43 -3.01 -15.56 15.97
N GLY A 44 -3.61 -16.21 16.96
CA GLY A 44 -3.83 -17.65 16.96
C GLY A 44 -4.72 -18.12 15.81
N ILE A 45 -5.78 -17.37 15.48
CA ILE A 45 -6.65 -17.64 14.33
C ILE A 45 -5.83 -17.56 13.04
N GLY A 46 -5.10 -16.47 12.84
CA GLY A 46 -4.24 -16.28 11.66
C GLY A 46 -3.17 -17.36 11.51
N LEU A 47 -2.50 -17.71 12.61
CA LEU A 47 -1.45 -18.73 12.62
C LEU A 47 -1.98 -20.11 12.20
N ARG A 48 -3.13 -20.53 12.74
CA ARG A 48 -3.73 -21.83 12.42
C ARG A 48 -4.19 -21.90 10.97
N MET A 49 -4.73 -20.80 10.45
CA MET A 49 -5.10 -20.71 9.04
C MET A 49 -3.85 -20.80 8.14
N GLY A 50 -2.84 -19.98 8.41
CA GLY A 50 -1.59 -19.97 7.65
C GLY A 50 -0.86 -21.31 7.67
N GLN A 51 -0.85 -22.02 8.79
CA GLN A 51 -0.29 -23.38 8.88
C GLN A 51 -0.98 -24.36 7.95
N ARG A 52 -2.33 -24.31 7.89
CA ARG A 52 -3.09 -25.14 6.96
C ARG A 52 -2.80 -24.76 5.51
N MET A 53 -2.80 -23.47 5.20
CA MET A 53 -2.50 -22.97 3.85
C MET A 53 -1.11 -23.41 3.38
N SER A 54 -0.13 -23.34 4.28
CA SER A 54 1.24 -23.82 4.03
C SER A 54 1.29 -25.32 3.82
N ALA A 55 0.58 -26.11 4.64
CA ALA A 55 0.50 -27.56 4.50
C ALA A 55 -0.13 -27.99 3.16
N ASP A 56 -1.11 -27.22 2.69
CA ASP A 56 -1.79 -27.43 1.41
C ASP A 56 -0.97 -26.87 0.21
N GLY A 57 0.20 -26.26 0.46
CA GLY A 57 1.08 -25.72 -0.57
C GLY A 57 0.54 -24.46 -1.28
N MET A 58 -0.42 -23.77 -0.66
CA MET A 58 -1.01 -22.56 -1.24
C MET A 58 -0.04 -21.39 -1.18
N GLN A 59 0.11 -20.71 -2.31
CA GLN A 59 0.91 -19.49 -2.44
C GLN A 59 -0.01 -18.29 -2.20
N VAL A 60 0.20 -17.56 -1.11
CA VAL A 60 -0.61 -16.39 -0.76
C VAL A 60 0.29 -15.20 -0.46
N ASP A 61 -0.04 -14.06 -1.08
CA ASP A 61 0.52 -12.77 -0.70
C ASP A 61 -0.12 -12.32 0.62
N VAL A 62 0.68 -12.37 1.70
CA VAL A 62 0.20 -12.08 3.06
C VAL A 62 -0.22 -10.62 3.21
N ALA A 63 0.42 -9.69 2.50
CA ALA A 63 0.09 -8.28 2.58
C ALA A 63 -1.25 -8.00 1.90
N ALA A 64 -1.48 -8.57 0.71
CA ALA A 64 -2.77 -8.45 0.01
C ALA A 64 -3.90 -9.13 0.81
N TYR A 65 -3.63 -10.30 1.41
CA TYR A 65 -4.58 -11.00 2.28
C TYR A 65 -4.97 -10.16 3.50
N ALA A 66 -3.99 -9.57 4.19
CA ALA A 66 -4.24 -8.71 5.35
C ALA A 66 -5.06 -7.46 4.97
N ALA A 67 -4.74 -6.83 3.83
CA ALA A 67 -5.50 -5.68 3.33
C ALA A 67 -6.96 -6.05 3.00
N GLY A 68 -7.19 -7.19 2.35
CA GLY A 68 -8.55 -7.66 2.07
C GLY A 68 -9.35 -8.02 3.33
N LEU A 69 -8.68 -8.59 4.35
CA LEU A 69 -9.29 -8.85 5.66
C LEU A 69 -9.70 -7.53 6.35
N GLU A 70 -8.81 -6.53 6.35
CA GLU A 70 -9.09 -5.21 6.92
C GLU A 70 -10.24 -4.51 6.19
N ASP A 71 -10.22 -4.50 4.85
CA ASP A 71 -11.28 -3.91 4.03
C ASP A 71 -12.63 -4.57 4.36
N ALA A 72 -12.68 -5.91 4.47
CA ALA A 72 -13.91 -6.62 4.83
C ALA A 72 -14.41 -6.30 6.25
N MET A 73 -13.51 -6.20 7.24
CA MET A 73 -13.87 -5.88 8.63
C MET A 73 -14.34 -4.44 8.82
N THR A 74 -13.80 -3.52 8.03
CA THR A 74 -14.16 -2.10 8.06
C THR A 74 -15.32 -1.75 7.12
N GLY A 75 -15.72 -2.70 6.26
CA GLY A 75 -16.76 -2.49 5.25
C GLY A 75 -16.32 -1.62 4.08
N ALA A 76 -15.01 -1.57 3.81
CA ALA A 76 -14.45 -0.87 2.66
C ALA A 76 -14.79 -1.59 1.35
N GLU A 77 -14.74 -0.85 0.26
CA GLU A 77 -14.94 -1.40 -1.09
C GLU A 77 -13.80 -2.34 -1.46
N ALA A 78 -14.14 -3.51 -2.02
CA ALA A 78 -13.17 -4.50 -2.43
C ALA A 78 -12.27 -3.94 -3.55
N LYS A 79 -10.95 -3.99 -3.35
CA LYS A 79 -9.96 -3.50 -4.31
C LYS A 79 -9.68 -4.47 -5.47
N LEU A 80 -10.66 -5.31 -5.81
CA LEU A 80 -10.58 -6.22 -6.95
C LEU A 80 -11.01 -5.45 -8.20
N SER A 81 -10.20 -5.49 -9.26
CA SER A 81 -10.66 -5.10 -10.58
C SER A 81 -11.46 -6.25 -11.19
N ASP A 82 -12.60 -5.93 -11.81
CA ASP A 82 -13.29 -6.86 -12.70
C ASP A 82 -12.41 -7.06 -13.95
N GLU A 83 -11.66 -8.15 -13.96
CA GLU A 83 -10.90 -8.63 -15.13
C GLU A 83 -11.49 -9.92 -15.70
#